data_AF-A0A1S1K0R3-F1
#
_entry.id   AF-A0A1S1K0R3-F1
#
_cell.length_a   1.000
_cell.length_b   1.000
_cell.length_c   1.000
_cell.angle_alpha   90.00
_cell.angle_beta   90.00
_cell.angle_gamma   90.00
#
_symmetry.space_group_name_H-M   'P 1'
#
loop_
_entity.id
_entity.type
_entity.pdbx_description
1 polymer ?
#
loop_
_entity_poly.entity_id
_entity_poly.type
_entity_poly.pdbx_seq_one_letter_code
_entity_poly.pdbx_strand_id
1 'polypeptide(L)'
;MYTAMNKSAREQLPPLQSYDRGYDRDGVYHDAAVFFLSASQQQGPYGVEIAPGVRLRGVLGVDAVRSLPAGTPMCMNGARSGLTCGPLVRATSIQVRWGGSAVHGDSGAPVFVVDERGEAMAVGMLAYGPTDTDNYVTYLAPVLKRMGLRLVVDNDAKGTDR
;
A
#
# COMPACT_ATOMS: atom_id res chain seq x y z
N MET A 1 7.10 6.35 22.29
CA MET A 1 6.52 5.71 23.48
C MET A 1 5.63 6.72 24.18
N TYR A 2 4.37 6.36 24.47
CA TYR A 2 3.55 6.97 25.51
C TYR A 2 2.75 5.82 26.13
N THR A 3 2.86 5.65 27.45
CA THR A 3 2.12 4.65 28.23
C THR A 3 0.85 5.29 28.78
N ALA A 4 -0.30 4.62 28.61
CA ALA A 4 -1.48 4.91 29.41
C ALA A 4 -1.94 3.63 30.12
N MET A 5 -2.07 3.79 31.43
CA MET A 5 -2.55 2.82 32.40
C MET A 5 -4.07 2.68 32.31
N ASN A 6 -4.56 1.53 32.75
CA ASN A 6 -5.95 1.13 33.00
C ASN A 6 -6.79 0.54 31.85
N LYS A 7 -7.08 -0.75 32.07
CA LYS A 7 -8.11 -1.57 31.45
C LYS A 7 -9.50 -1.02 31.83
N SER A 8 -10.47 -1.23 30.93
CA SER A 8 -11.93 -1.00 31.07
C SER A 8 -12.50 0.26 30.43
N ALA A 9 -12.24 0.45 29.14
CA ALA A 9 -13.13 1.15 28.23
C ALA A 9 -12.93 0.53 26.84
N ARG A 10 -13.97 0.47 26.00
CA ARG A 10 -13.80 0.20 24.56
C ARG A 10 -12.62 1.03 24.09
N GLU A 11 -11.56 0.39 23.58
CA GLU A 11 -10.38 1.12 23.14
C GLU A 11 -10.83 2.21 22.16
N GLN A 12 -10.71 3.47 22.57
CA GLN A 12 -10.69 4.57 21.62
C GLN A 12 -9.46 4.30 20.76
N LEU A 13 -9.68 3.70 19.60
CA LEU A 13 -8.71 3.73 18.52
C LEU A 13 -8.26 5.19 18.44
N PRO A 14 -6.95 5.49 18.55
CA PRO A 14 -6.49 6.84 18.32
C PRO A 14 -7.09 7.30 16.98
N PRO A 15 -7.67 8.50 16.91
CA PRO A 15 -8.33 8.96 15.70
C PRO A 15 -7.34 8.84 14.56
N LEU A 16 -7.80 8.53 13.34
CA LEU A 16 -7.08 8.83 12.09
C LEU A 16 -6.19 10.07 12.30
N GLN A 17 -4.89 9.87 12.55
CA GLN A 17 -4.07 10.98 13.05
C GLN A 17 -3.64 11.89 11.90
N SER A 18 -3.71 11.38 10.67
CA SER A 18 -3.55 12.15 9.45
C SER A 18 -4.22 11.41 8.30
N TYR A 19 -5.17 12.07 7.65
CA TYR A 19 -5.62 11.71 6.30
C TYR A 19 -5.21 12.84 5.36
N ASP A 20 -4.81 12.48 4.16
CA ASP A 20 -4.38 13.42 3.13
C ASP A 20 -5.04 13.02 1.82
N ARG A 21 -5.83 13.93 1.26
CA ARG A 21 -6.52 13.73 0.01
C ARG A 21 -6.42 14.97 -0.86
N GLY A 22 -5.91 14.81 -2.07
CA GLY A 22 -5.75 15.91 -3.01
C GLY A 22 -4.54 15.74 -3.91
N TYR A 23 -3.90 16.85 -4.25
CA TYR A 23 -2.73 16.91 -5.10
C TYR A 23 -1.57 17.55 -4.34
N ASP A 24 -0.37 17.01 -4.49
CA ASP A 24 0.80 17.64 -3.88
C ASP A 24 1.41 18.72 -4.77
N ARG A 25 2.53 19.28 -4.31
CA ARG A 25 3.27 20.33 -5.03
C ARG A 25 3.76 19.88 -6.40
N ASP A 26 3.94 18.59 -6.60
CA ASP A 26 4.37 17.99 -7.87
C ASP A 26 3.16 17.57 -8.74
N GLY A 27 1.93 17.81 -8.27
CA GLY A 27 0.68 17.47 -8.95
C GLY A 27 0.30 15.99 -8.85
N VAL A 28 0.89 15.24 -7.92
CA VAL A 28 0.56 13.82 -7.71
C VAL A 28 -0.71 13.70 -6.89
N TYR A 29 -1.71 12.99 -7.42
CA TYR A 29 -2.92 12.69 -6.66
C TYR A 29 -2.62 11.70 -5.55
N HIS A 30 -3.22 11.92 -4.39
CA HIS A 30 -3.13 11.03 -3.26
C HIS A 30 -4.46 10.96 -2.53
N ASP A 31 -4.76 9.77 -2.06
CA ASP A 31 -5.84 9.44 -1.15
C ASP A 31 -5.25 8.44 -0.17
N ALA A 32 -4.80 8.94 0.98
CA ALA A 32 -4.00 8.18 1.92
C ALA A 32 -4.32 8.57 3.36
N ALA A 33 -4.12 7.62 4.28
CA ALA A 33 -4.22 7.87 5.70
C ALA A 33 -3.17 7.06 6.47
N VAL A 34 -2.82 7.55 7.66
CA VAL A 34 -1.88 6.90 8.57
C VAL A 34 -2.58 6.57 9.88
N PHE A 35 -2.40 5.32 10.30
CA PHE A 35 -2.82 4.82 11.61
C PHE A 35 -1.57 4.44 12.39
N PHE A 36 -1.43 4.99 13.60
CA PHE A 36 -0.33 4.63 14.47
C PHE A 36 -0.69 3.37 15.25
N LEU A 37 0.13 2.34 15.09
CA LEU A 37 0.05 1.13 15.90
C LEU A 37 0.30 1.47 17.38
N SER A 38 -0.41 0.81 18.29
CA SER A 38 -0.15 0.90 19.72
C SER A 38 1.25 0.36 20.06
N ALA A 39 1.76 0.69 21.26
CA ALA A 39 3.07 0.20 21.68
C ALA A 39 3.16 -1.34 21.70
N SER A 40 2.07 -2.04 22.02
CA SER A 40 2.02 -3.51 21.97
C SER A 40 2.01 -4.04 20.54
N GLN A 41 1.27 -3.39 19.63
CA GLN A 41 1.25 -3.75 18.21
C GLN A 41 2.62 -3.53 17.53
N GLN A 42 3.36 -2.48 17.93
CA GLN A 42 4.72 -2.21 17.44
C GLN A 42 5.76 -3.22 17.92
N GLN A 43 5.48 -3.97 19.00
CA GLN A 43 6.36 -5.01 19.53
C GLN A 43 6.09 -6.38 18.89
N GLY A 44 4.95 -6.54 18.21
CA GLY A 44 4.64 -7.77 17.48
C GLY A 44 5.51 -7.94 16.23
N PRO A 45 5.64 -9.18 15.74
CA PRO A 45 6.26 -9.41 14.44
C PRO A 45 5.43 -8.74 13.36
N TYR A 46 6.11 -8.10 12.41
CA TYR A 46 5.51 -7.62 11.16
C TYR A 46 6.05 -8.44 10.01
N GLY A 47 5.15 -8.91 9.14
CA GLY A 47 5.49 -9.60 7.92
C GLY A 47 5.68 -8.63 6.76
N VAL A 48 6.58 -8.97 5.85
CA VAL A 48 6.70 -8.30 4.55
C VAL A 48 6.16 -9.19 3.41
N GLU A 49 5.58 -10.33 3.76
CA GLU A 49 4.80 -11.17 2.85
C GLU A 49 3.42 -10.56 2.66
N ILE A 50 3.17 -10.05 1.45
CA ILE A 50 1.97 -9.29 1.11
C ILE A 50 0.90 -10.14 0.42
N ALA A 51 1.26 -11.34 -0.01
CA ALA A 51 0.39 -12.42 -0.47
C ALA A 51 1.19 -13.74 -0.35
N PRO A 52 0.55 -14.93 -0.38
CA PRO A 52 1.26 -16.21 -0.24
C PRO A 52 2.44 -16.34 -1.23
N GLY A 53 3.66 -16.47 -0.71
CA GLY A 53 4.89 -16.57 -1.49
C GLY A 53 5.38 -15.26 -2.13
N VAL A 54 4.72 -14.12 -1.85
CA VAL A 54 5.07 -12.81 -2.42
C VAL A 54 5.61 -11.88 -1.34
N ARG A 55 6.90 -11.55 -1.44
CA ARG A 55 7.64 -10.75 -0.45
C ARG A 55 7.98 -9.37 -0.96
N LEU A 56 7.70 -8.36 -0.16
CA LEU A 56 7.96 -6.97 -0.50
C LEU A 56 9.45 -6.63 -0.34
N ARG A 57 10.06 -6.14 -1.43
CA ARG A 57 11.48 -5.76 -1.50
C ARG A 57 11.73 -4.26 -1.54
N GLY A 58 10.73 -3.48 -1.93
CA GLY A 58 10.86 -2.04 -2.01
C GLY A 58 9.62 -1.36 -2.58
N VAL A 59 9.77 -0.08 -2.93
CA VAL A 59 8.74 0.75 -3.54
C VAL A 59 9.28 1.41 -4.79
N LEU A 60 8.51 1.39 -5.88
CA LEU A 60 8.85 2.10 -7.09
C LEU A 60 8.49 3.59 -6.96
N GLY A 61 9.40 4.46 -7.39
CA GLY A 61 9.11 5.88 -7.58
C GLY A 61 8.17 6.11 -8.78
N VAL A 62 7.54 7.29 -8.84
CA VAL A 62 6.59 7.66 -9.90
C VAL A 62 7.18 7.44 -11.30
N ASP A 63 8.41 7.89 -11.55
CA ASP A 63 9.05 7.74 -12.87
C ASP A 63 9.36 6.30 -13.23
N ALA A 64 9.74 5.47 -12.25
CA ALA A 64 9.95 4.04 -12.47
C ALA A 64 8.64 3.36 -12.88
N VAL A 65 7.53 3.65 -12.20
CA VAL A 65 6.21 3.12 -12.56
C VAL A 65 5.77 3.62 -13.93
N ARG A 66 6.01 4.89 -14.27
CA ARG A 66 5.72 5.47 -15.60
C ARG A 66 6.53 4.85 -16.73
N SER A 67 7.70 4.31 -16.43
CA SER A 67 8.55 3.62 -17.39
C SER A 67 8.11 2.17 -17.66
N LEU A 68 7.20 1.62 -16.84
CA LEU A 68 6.65 0.29 -17.08
C LEU A 68 5.79 0.28 -18.36
N PRO A 69 5.94 -0.73 -19.22
CA PRO A 69 5.08 -0.89 -20.39
C PRO A 69 3.59 -0.99 -20.00
N ALA A 70 2.72 -0.42 -20.85
CA ALA A 70 1.30 -0.75 -20.77
C ALA A 70 1.12 -2.27 -20.94
N GLY A 71 0.24 -2.85 -20.13
CA GLY A 71 0.05 -4.30 -20.06
C GLY A 71 0.95 -5.02 -19.04
N THR A 72 1.94 -4.35 -18.41
CA THR A 72 2.71 -4.96 -17.32
C THR A 72 1.77 -5.54 -16.25
N PRO A 73 1.92 -6.83 -15.89
CA PRO A 73 1.11 -7.42 -14.84
C PRO A 73 1.36 -6.73 -13.49
N MET A 74 0.28 -6.25 -12.88
CA MET A 74 0.26 -5.71 -11.53
C MET A 74 -0.79 -6.49 -10.73
N CYS A 75 -0.48 -6.74 -9.47
CA CYS A 75 -1.36 -7.45 -8.56
C CYS A 75 -1.76 -6.58 -7.38
N MET A 76 -2.91 -6.90 -6.79
CA MET A 76 -3.48 -6.29 -5.60
C MET A 76 -3.90 -7.41 -4.64
N ASN A 77 -3.66 -7.25 -3.34
CA ASN A 77 -4.20 -8.19 -2.34
C ASN A 77 -5.22 -7.49 -1.45
N GLY A 78 -6.50 -7.69 -1.77
CA GLY A 78 -7.63 -6.97 -1.20
C GLY A 78 -8.31 -7.73 -0.08
N ALA A 79 -8.91 -7.00 0.87
CA ALA A 79 -9.64 -7.61 1.98
C ALA A 79 -10.89 -8.39 1.55
N ARG A 80 -11.44 -8.09 0.36
CA ARG A 80 -12.65 -8.72 -0.18
C ARG A 80 -12.35 -9.63 -1.36
N SER A 81 -11.57 -9.15 -2.33
CA SER A 81 -11.25 -9.91 -3.54
C SER A 81 -10.07 -10.87 -3.37
N GLY A 82 -9.27 -10.71 -2.32
CA GLY A 82 -8.00 -11.42 -2.17
C GLY A 82 -6.99 -10.98 -3.24
N LEU A 83 -6.13 -11.91 -3.66
CA LEU A 83 -5.12 -11.65 -4.68
C LEU A 83 -5.76 -11.61 -6.07
N THR A 84 -5.75 -10.45 -6.70
CA THR A 84 -6.15 -10.28 -8.10
C THR A 84 -5.03 -9.61 -8.88
N CYS A 85 -4.87 -9.99 -10.15
CA CYS A 85 -3.88 -9.41 -11.03
C CYS A 85 -4.54 -8.91 -12.32
N GLY A 86 -3.97 -7.88 -12.90
CA GLY A 86 -4.44 -7.29 -14.15
C GLY A 86 -3.41 -6.34 -14.75
N PRO A 87 -3.65 -5.84 -15.96
CA PRO A 87 -2.68 -5.04 -16.67
C PRO A 87 -2.56 -3.64 -16.08
N LEU A 88 -1.34 -3.09 -16.07
CA LEU A 88 -1.13 -1.65 -16.06
C LEU A 88 -1.81 -1.04 -17.29
N VAL A 89 -2.86 -0.25 -17.09
CA VAL A 89 -3.53 0.44 -18.21
C VAL A 89 -2.73 1.68 -18.59
N ARG A 90 -2.38 2.50 -17.60
CA ARG A 90 -1.55 3.70 -17.79
C ARG A 90 -0.99 4.20 -16.46
N ALA A 91 0.26 4.61 -16.44
CA ALA A 91 0.83 5.40 -15.34
C ALA A 91 1.08 6.84 -15.82
N THR A 92 0.60 7.82 -15.04
CA THR A 92 0.83 9.25 -15.28
C THR A 92 1.63 9.86 -14.14
N SER A 93 2.05 11.12 -14.23
CA SER A 93 2.60 11.81 -13.06
C SER A 93 1.59 11.95 -11.91
N ILE A 94 0.28 11.89 -12.23
CA ILE A 94 -0.79 12.12 -11.26
C ILE A 94 -1.13 10.83 -10.50
N GLN A 95 -1.46 9.77 -11.23
CA GLN A 95 -1.90 8.50 -10.69
C GLN A 95 -1.66 7.33 -11.65
N VAL A 96 -1.88 6.12 -11.15
CA VAL A 96 -1.87 4.88 -11.94
C VAL A 96 -3.30 4.42 -12.20
N ARG A 97 -3.56 3.98 -13.42
CA ARG A 97 -4.78 3.29 -13.84
C ARG A 97 -4.45 1.82 -14.08
N TRP A 98 -5.19 0.92 -13.44
CA TRP A 98 -4.94 -0.52 -13.38
C TRP A 98 -6.22 -1.29 -13.72
N GLY A 99 -6.07 -2.39 -14.47
CA GLY A 99 -7.17 -3.15 -15.05
C GLY A 99 -7.52 -4.46 -14.33
N GLY A 100 -6.99 -4.71 -13.13
CA GLY A 100 -7.35 -5.92 -12.37
C GLY A 100 -8.65 -5.76 -11.60
N SER A 101 -9.23 -6.89 -11.17
CA SER A 101 -10.52 -6.91 -10.46
C SER A 101 -10.39 -6.40 -9.02
N ALA A 102 -11.25 -5.47 -8.62
CA ALA A 102 -11.37 -4.99 -7.26
C ALA A 102 -12.83 -4.64 -6.96
N VAL A 103 -13.26 -4.80 -5.72
CA VAL A 103 -14.64 -4.50 -5.31
C VAL A 103 -14.68 -3.56 -4.13
N HIS A 104 -15.88 -3.04 -3.82
CA HIS A 104 -16.09 -2.22 -2.63
C HIS A 104 -15.62 -2.95 -1.36
N GLY A 105 -14.70 -2.31 -0.63
CA GLY A 105 -14.02 -2.86 0.54
C GLY A 105 -12.56 -3.26 0.30
N ASP A 106 -12.08 -3.25 -0.95
CA ASP A 106 -10.64 -3.42 -1.23
C ASP A 106 -9.83 -2.10 -1.12
N SER A 107 -10.48 -0.95 -0.91
CA SER A 107 -9.80 0.34 -0.77
C SER A 107 -8.69 0.30 0.28
N GLY A 108 -7.52 0.84 -0.07
CA GLY A 108 -6.30 0.81 0.73
C GLY A 108 -5.43 -0.44 0.51
N ALA A 109 -5.90 -1.44 -0.25
CA ALA A 109 -5.12 -2.64 -0.55
C ALA A 109 -3.80 -2.30 -1.27
N PRO A 110 -2.70 -3.02 -0.97
CA PRO A 110 -1.44 -2.83 -1.66
C PRO A 110 -1.55 -3.25 -3.12
N VAL A 111 -0.99 -2.43 -4.01
CA VAL A 111 -0.82 -2.73 -5.43
C VAL A 111 0.66 -2.77 -5.76
N PHE A 112 1.11 -3.83 -6.43
CA PHE A 112 2.52 -4.16 -6.62
C PHE A 112 2.78 -4.83 -7.97
N VAL A 113 4.03 -4.76 -8.42
CA VAL A 113 4.57 -5.67 -9.44
C VAL A 113 5.35 -6.76 -8.73
N VAL A 114 5.41 -7.95 -9.33
CA VAL A 114 6.08 -9.12 -8.76
C VAL A 114 6.84 -9.85 -9.86
N ASP A 115 8.04 -10.34 -9.55
CA ASP A 115 8.82 -11.16 -10.47
C ASP A 115 8.51 -12.67 -10.30
N GLU A 116 9.17 -13.50 -11.12
CA GLU A 116 9.00 -14.96 -11.09
C GLU A 116 9.47 -15.62 -9.79
N ARG A 117 10.24 -14.90 -8.96
CA ARG A 117 10.76 -15.37 -7.67
C ARG A 117 9.85 -14.97 -6.50
N GLY A 118 8.75 -14.27 -6.77
CA GLY A 118 7.86 -13.75 -5.73
C GLY A 118 8.39 -12.47 -5.08
N GLU A 119 9.36 -11.79 -5.70
CA GLU A 119 9.89 -10.52 -5.19
C GLU A 119 9.05 -9.36 -5.71
N ALA A 120 8.36 -8.70 -4.78
CA ALA A 120 7.44 -7.62 -5.10
C ALA A 120 8.05 -6.24 -4.88
N MET A 121 7.73 -5.33 -5.79
CA MET A 121 7.93 -3.89 -5.62
C MET A 121 6.58 -3.21 -5.50
N ALA A 122 6.35 -2.50 -4.39
CA ALA A 122 5.13 -1.73 -4.20
C ALA A 122 5.04 -0.61 -5.23
N VAL A 123 3.86 -0.46 -5.81
CA VAL A 123 3.51 0.65 -6.71
C VAL A 123 2.69 1.67 -5.94
N GLY A 124 1.66 1.20 -5.23
CA GLY A 124 0.68 2.09 -4.64
C GLY A 124 -0.35 1.39 -3.77
N MET A 125 -1.41 2.13 -3.46
CA MET A 125 -2.58 1.65 -2.73
C MET A 125 -3.82 1.87 -3.58
N LEU A 126 -4.71 0.87 -3.63
CA LEU A 126 -5.98 0.99 -4.34
C LEU A 126 -6.81 2.13 -3.73
N ALA A 127 -7.18 3.12 -4.54
CA ALA A 127 -7.95 4.27 -4.08
C ALA A 127 -9.44 4.10 -4.39
N TYR A 128 -9.78 4.06 -5.68
CA TYR A 128 -11.16 3.98 -6.18
C TYR A 128 -11.19 3.43 -7.61
N GLY A 129 -12.39 3.11 -8.11
CA GLY A 129 -12.60 2.73 -9.52
C GLY A 129 -14.06 2.95 -9.93
N PRO A 130 -14.36 3.41 -11.16
CA PRO A 130 -15.73 3.47 -11.67
C PRO A 130 -16.35 2.10 -11.97
N THR A 131 -15.52 1.07 -12.16
CA THR A 131 -15.94 -0.33 -12.34
C THR A 131 -14.96 -1.24 -11.62
N ASP A 132 -15.32 -2.52 -11.48
CA ASP A 132 -14.46 -3.49 -10.82
C ASP A 132 -13.13 -3.73 -11.56
N THR A 133 -13.02 -3.36 -12.84
CA THR A 133 -11.81 -3.57 -13.67
C THR A 133 -11.23 -2.27 -14.23
N ASP A 134 -11.66 -1.13 -13.72
CA ASP A 134 -11.09 0.18 -14.03
C ASP A 134 -10.74 0.88 -12.73
N ASN A 135 -9.51 0.66 -12.26
CA ASN A 135 -9.10 1.03 -10.92
C ASN A 135 -8.00 2.09 -10.95
N TYR A 136 -8.04 2.97 -9.95
CA TYR A 136 -7.07 4.03 -9.73
C TYR A 136 -6.30 3.80 -8.45
N VAL A 137 -4.99 4.00 -8.55
CA VAL A 137 -4.03 3.67 -7.50
C VAL A 137 -3.26 4.93 -7.13
N THR A 138 -3.27 5.24 -5.84
CA THR A 138 -2.42 6.28 -5.22
C THR A 138 -0.98 5.78 -5.16
N TYR A 139 -0.02 6.54 -5.69
CA TYR A 139 1.39 6.18 -5.59
C TYR A 139 1.86 6.10 -4.14
N LEU A 140 2.58 5.03 -3.77
CA LEU A 140 3.04 4.85 -2.39
C LEU A 140 4.28 5.69 -2.07
N ALA A 141 5.26 5.76 -2.98
CA ALA A 141 6.52 6.47 -2.72
C ALA A 141 6.33 7.97 -2.36
N PRO A 142 5.50 8.76 -3.07
CA PRO A 142 5.22 10.15 -2.70
C PRO A 142 4.53 10.28 -1.34
N VAL A 143 3.61 9.37 -1.01
CA VAL A 143 2.92 9.33 0.28
C VAL A 143 3.92 9.09 1.42
N LEU A 144 4.79 8.08 1.28
CA LEU A 144 5.84 7.79 2.26
C LEU A 144 6.75 9.00 2.49
N LYS A 145 7.23 9.62 1.40
CA LYS A 145 8.08 10.82 1.46
C LYS A 145 7.39 11.96 2.19
N ARG A 146 6.14 12.26 1.85
CA ARG A 146 5.38 13.37 2.44
C ARG A 146 5.12 13.19 3.92
N MET A 147 4.83 11.96 4.33
CA MET A 147 4.51 11.63 5.71
C MET A 147 5.75 11.32 6.55
N GLY A 148 6.96 11.42 5.98
CA GLY A 148 8.21 11.10 6.69
C GLY A 148 8.30 9.62 7.09
N LEU A 149 7.66 8.75 6.33
CA LEU A 149 7.59 7.31 6.58
C LEU A 149 8.59 6.55 5.70
N ARG A 150 8.92 5.35 6.15
CA ARG A 150 9.76 4.42 5.40
C ARG A 150 9.02 3.09 5.25
N LEU A 151 9.12 2.50 4.07
CA LEU A 151 8.63 1.15 3.85
C LEU A 151 9.50 0.15 4.61
N VAL A 152 8.84 -0.79 5.29
CA VAL A 152 9.49 -1.92 5.96
C VAL A 152 9.62 -3.06 4.95
N VAL A 153 10.85 -3.55 4.76
CA VAL A 153 11.17 -4.67 3.86
C VAL A 153 12.00 -5.73 4.61
N ASP A 154 12.34 -6.85 3.97
CA ASP A 154 12.96 -8.01 4.65
C ASP A 154 14.22 -7.68 5.47
N ASN A 155 15.05 -6.74 5.02
CA ASN A 155 16.24 -6.32 5.77
C ASN A 155 15.89 -5.51 7.05
N ASP A 156 14.63 -5.13 7.21
CA ASP A 156 14.06 -4.46 8.38
C ASP A 156 13.12 -5.37 9.18
N ALA A 157 12.75 -6.53 8.65
CA ALA A 157 11.84 -7.47 9.30
C ALA A 157 12.48 -7.96 10.60
N LYS A 158 11.88 -7.61 11.74
CA LYS A 158 12.26 -8.24 13.01
C LYS A 158 11.85 -9.70 12.93
N GLY A 159 12.86 -10.57 12.94
CA GLY A 159 12.79 -11.96 12.55
C GLY A 159 11.56 -12.70 13.06
N THR A 160 10.88 -13.37 12.14
CA THR A 160 10.18 -14.63 12.44
C THR A 160 11.24 -15.73 12.43
N ASP A 161 12.01 -15.81 13.52
CA ASP A 161 12.87 -16.94 13.79
C ASP A 161 12.21 -17.72 14.94
N ARG A 162 11.44 -18.75 14.56
CA ARG A 162 11.17 -20.02 15.26
C ARG A 162 10.07 -20.82 14.58
#